data_AF-A0A7Y2NPS8-F1
#
_entry.id   AF-A0A7Y2NPS8-F1
#
_cell.length_a   1.000
_cell.length_b   1.000
_cell.length_c   1.000
_cell.angle_alpha   90.00
_cell.angle_beta   90.00
_cell.angle_gamma   90.00
#
_symmetry.space_group_name_H-M   'P 1'
#
loop_
_entity.id
_entity.type
_entity.pdbx_description
1 polymer ?
#
loop_
_entity_poly.entity_id
_entity_poly.type
_entity_poly.pdbx_seq_one_letter_code
_entity_poly.pdbx_strand_id
1 'polypeptide(L)'
;MSEESRGPVYVERMSFLFRLQHMLLMVSLFVLAGTGFALMYHENWLAAAVIRLEGGVMYRGIIHRCAAVFLMAQLVYHAFYMLFSREGKRELKEVWLTRKDFDEFLQAMR
;
A
#
# COMPACT_ATOMS: atom_id res chain seq x y z
N MET A 1 -38.34 4.29 30.73
CA MET A 1 -37.04 4.96 30.59
C MET A 1 -36.00 3.86 30.60
N SER A 2 -35.68 3.35 29.41
CA SER A 2 -34.76 2.24 29.24
C SER A 2 -33.91 2.63 28.03
N GLU A 3 -32.89 3.45 28.27
CA GLU A 3 -31.83 3.69 27.31
C GLU A 3 -31.06 2.38 27.17
N GLU A 4 -31.52 1.57 26.22
CA GLU A 4 -30.86 0.36 25.79
C GLU A 4 -29.47 0.73 25.30
N SER A 5 -28.47 0.15 25.97
CA SER A 5 -27.05 0.20 25.65
C SER A 5 -26.84 -0.16 24.19
N ARG A 6 -26.84 0.84 23.31
CA ARG A 6 -26.38 0.70 21.93
C ARG A 6 -24.88 0.50 22.00
N GLY A 7 -24.48 -0.78 22.09
CA GLY A 7 -23.09 -1.17 21.90
C GLY A 7 -22.55 -0.55 20.60
N PRO A 8 -21.24 -0.28 20.52
CA PRO A 8 -20.66 0.41 19.38
C PRO A 8 -21.04 -0.30 18.07
N VAL A 9 -21.63 0.45 17.13
CA VAL A 9 -21.93 -0.06 15.78
C VAL A 9 -20.61 -0.13 15.01
N TYR A 10 -20.07 -1.33 14.87
CA TYR A 10 -18.91 -1.56 14.02
C TYR A 10 -19.35 -1.51 12.55
N VAL A 11 -18.96 -0.46 11.84
CA VAL A 11 -19.14 -0.34 10.39
C VAL A 11 -17.83 -0.74 9.72
N GLU A 12 -17.83 -1.83 8.97
CA GLU A 12 -16.68 -2.21 8.16
C GLU A 12 -16.62 -1.30 6.93
N ARG A 13 -15.76 -0.27 6.99
CA ARG A 13 -15.56 0.67 5.87
C ARG A 13 -14.86 0.01 4.69
N MET A 14 -13.78 -0.76 4.94
CA MET A 14 -12.97 -1.41 3.90
C MET A 14 -12.96 -2.92 4.02
N SER A 15 -13.19 -3.60 2.89
CA SER A 15 -13.05 -5.05 2.76
C SER A 15 -11.66 -5.54 3.22
N PHE A 16 -11.62 -6.67 3.93
CA PHE A 16 -10.38 -7.30 4.37
C PHE A 16 -9.44 -7.62 3.19
N LEU A 17 -9.98 -8.08 2.06
CA LEU A 17 -9.19 -8.41 0.86
C LEU A 17 -8.53 -7.17 0.25
N PHE A 18 -9.25 -6.05 0.23
CA PHE A 18 -8.71 -4.77 -0.23
C PHE A 18 -7.52 -4.34 0.65
N ARG A 19 -7.69 -4.41 1.97
CA ARG A 19 -6.62 -4.08 2.93
C ARG A 19 -5.40 -4.98 2.75
N LEU A 20 -5.59 -6.29 2.59
CA LEU A 20 -4.50 -7.23 2.40
C LEU A 20 -3.72 -6.95 1.10
N GLN A 21 -4.41 -6.78 -0.02
CA GLN A 21 -3.77 -6.47 -1.31
C GLN A 21 -2.99 -5.15 -1.25
N HIS A 22 -3.56 -4.13 -0.62
CA HIS A 22 -2.91 -2.84 -0.47
C HIS A 22 -1.67 -2.93 0.43
N MET A 23 -1.76 -3.63 1.56
CA MET A 23 -0.60 -3.86 2.44
C MET A 23 0.51 -4.61 1.74
N LEU A 24 0.18 -5.66 0.98
CA LEU A 24 1.17 -6.38 0.18
C LEU A 24 1.81 -5.46 -0.85
N LEU A 25 1.04 -4.60 -1.53
CA LEU A 25 1.58 -3.63 -2.49
C LEU A 25 2.54 -2.67 -1.84
N MET A 26 2.17 -2.15 -0.67
CA MET A 26 3.00 -1.22 0.08
C MET A 26 4.31 -1.90 0.48
N VAL A 27 4.27 -3.11 1.03
CA VAL A 27 5.46 -3.87 1.41
C VAL A 27 6.35 -4.15 0.20
N SER A 28 5.79 -4.62 -0.92
CA SER A 28 6.55 -4.86 -2.14
C SER A 28 7.20 -3.58 -2.67
N LEU A 29 6.53 -2.43 -2.58
CA LEU A 29 7.07 -1.14 -2.96
C LEU A 29 8.25 -0.74 -2.08
N PHE A 30 8.13 -0.90 -0.75
CA PHE A 30 9.21 -0.60 0.19
C PHE A 30 10.43 -1.50 -0.03
N VAL A 31 10.22 -2.79 -0.29
CA VAL A 31 11.31 -3.72 -0.64
C VAL A 31 11.98 -3.28 -1.95
N LEU A 32 11.20 -2.90 -2.96
CA LEU A 32 11.75 -2.44 -4.23
C LEU A 32 12.53 -1.13 -4.09
N ALA A 33 12.00 -0.18 -3.31
CA ALA A 33 12.66 1.07 -2.99
C ALA A 33 13.96 0.84 -2.20
N GLY A 34 13.93 -0.05 -1.20
CA GLY A 34 15.09 -0.41 -0.40
C GLY A 34 16.20 -1.05 -1.25
N THR A 35 15.85 -2.05 -2.07
CA THR A 35 16.80 -2.74 -2.98
C THR A 35 17.29 -1.82 -4.11
N GLY A 36 16.48 -0.89 -4.59
CA GLY A 36 16.86 0.11 -5.59
C GLY A 36 17.81 1.18 -5.04
N PHE A 37 17.53 1.71 -3.85
CA PHE A 37 18.41 2.66 -3.15
C PHE A 37 19.79 2.04 -2.88
N ALA A 38 19.77 0.79 -2.45
CA ALA A 38 20.91 -0.08 -2.30
C ALA A 38 21.78 -0.19 -3.57
N LEU A 39 21.17 -0.36 -4.75
CA LEU A 39 21.88 -0.40 -6.04
C LEU A 39 22.54 0.93 -6.39
N MET A 40 21.90 2.05 -6.06
CA MET A 40 22.38 3.39 -6.43
C MET A 40 23.44 3.94 -5.46
N TYR A 41 23.41 3.55 -4.19
CA TYR A 41 24.33 4.02 -3.15
C TYR A 41 25.07 2.86 -2.48
N HIS A 42 26.04 2.29 -3.19
CA HIS A 42 26.86 1.18 -2.71
C HIS A 42 27.78 1.56 -1.52
N GLU A 43 28.08 2.84 -1.34
CA GLU A 43 29.03 3.33 -0.32
C GLU A 43 28.39 3.64 1.04
N ASN A 44 27.06 3.54 1.17
CA ASN A 44 26.38 3.83 2.43
C ASN A 44 26.37 2.63 3.40
N TRP A 45 26.56 2.85 4.69
CA TRP A 45 26.64 1.80 5.72
C TRP A 45 25.36 0.95 5.82
N LEU A 46 24.19 1.56 5.59
CA LEU A 46 22.90 0.85 5.48
C LEU A 46 22.85 -0.08 4.25
N ALA A 47 23.41 0.37 3.13
CA ALA A 47 23.50 -0.46 1.93
C ALA A 47 24.44 -1.65 2.17
N ALA A 48 25.56 -1.44 2.87
CA ALA A 48 26.49 -2.52 3.23
C ALA A 48 25.85 -3.57 4.16
N ALA A 49 25.02 -3.16 5.13
CA ALA A 49 24.27 -4.09 5.98
C ALA A 49 23.29 -4.95 5.17
N VAL A 50 22.57 -4.34 4.21
CA VAL A 50 21.66 -5.05 3.30
C VAL A 50 22.43 -5.98 2.35
N ILE A 51 23.58 -5.56 1.79
CA ILE A 51 24.45 -6.40 0.93
C ILE A 51 24.87 -7.68 1.66
N ARG A 52 25.24 -7.53 2.94
CA ARG A 52 25.73 -8.64 3.75
C ARG A 52 24.62 -9.64 4.10
N LEU A 53 23.37 -9.17 4.17
CA LEU A 53 22.18 -10.00 4.37
C LEU A 53 21.72 -10.69 3.07
N GLU A 54 21.88 -10.02 1.92
CA GLU A 54 21.46 -10.52 0.60
C GLU A 54 22.49 -11.41 -0.11
N GLY A 55 23.66 -11.64 0.49
CA GLY A 55 24.65 -12.60 -0.04
C GLY A 55 25.56 -12.06 -1.15
N GLY A 56 25.62 -10.75 -1.35
CA GLY A 56 26.60 -10.09 -2.23
C GLY A 56 26.02 -9.19 -3.34
N VAL A 57 26.92 -8.51 -4.04
CA VAL A 57 26.59 -7.45 -5.03
C VAL A 57 25.88 -7.99 -6.28
N MET A 58 26.17 -9.23 -6.67
CA MET A 58 25.59 -9.85 -7.87
C MET A 58 24.11 -10.28 -7.67
N TYR A 59 23.76 -10.75 -6.47
CA TYR A 59 22.41 -11.23 -6.14
C TYR A 59 21.38 -10.11 -6.03
N ARG A 60 21.82 -8.88 -5.72
CA ARG A 60 20.96 -7.70 -5.62
C ARG A 60 20.15 -7.39 -6.86
N GLY A 61 20.79 -7.40 -8.03
CA GLY A 61 20.11 -7.11 -9.30
C GLY A 61 19.03 -8.13 -9.62
N ILE A 62 19.21 -9.39 -9.19
CA ILE A 62 18.25 -10.47 -9.36
C ILE A 62 17.08 -10.26 -8.38
N ILE A 63 17.36 -10.01 -7.11
CA ILE A 63 16.33 -9.78 -6.09
C ILE A 63 15.46 -8.57 -6.45
N HIS A 64 16.08 -7.47 -6.88
CA HIS A 64 15.35 -6.27 -7.31
C HIS A 64 14.43 -6.55 -8.50
N ARG A 65 14.90 -7.27 -9.52
CA ARG A 65 14.07 -7.64 -10.69
C ARG A 65 12.94 -8.58 -10.29
N CYS A 66 13.19 -9.57 -9.46
CA CYS A 66 12.15 -10.45 -8.93
C CYS A 66 11.10 -9.65 -8.15
N ALA A 67 11.54 -8.76 -7.25
CA ALA A 67 10.66 -7.86 -6.50
C ALA A 67 9.84 -6.95 -7.43
N ALA A 68 10.43 -6.45 -8.53
CA ALA A 68 9.74 -5.62 -9.52
C ALA A 68 8.65 -6.41 -10.24
N VAL A 69 8.92 -7.66 -10.64
CA VAL A 69 7.94 -8.54 -11.28
C VAL A 69 6.79 -8.85 -10.34
N PHE A 70 7.07 -9.19 -9.08
CA PHE A 70 6.03 -9.42 -8.07
C PHE A 70 5.19 -8.17 -7.81
N LEU A 71 5.83 -7.00 -7.68
CA LEU A 71 5.12 -5.73 -7.51
C LEU A 71 4.20 -5.45 -8.70
N MET A 72 4.67 -5.67 -9.93
CA MET A 72 3.82 -5.47 -11.13
C MET A 72 2.67 -6.45 -11.22
N ALA A 73 2.89 -7.73 -10.94
CA ALA A 73 1.81 -8.71 -10.92
C ALA A 73 0.72 -8.32 -9.90
N GLN A 74 1.14 -7.90 -8.69
CA GLN A 74 0.23 -7.51 -7.64
C GLN A 74 -0.47 -6.18 -7.92
N LEU A 75 0.23 -5.23 -8.56
CA LEU A 75 -0.34 -3.94 -8.95
C LEU A 75 -1.44 -4.14 -10.00
N VAL A 76 -1.17 -4.98 -11.00
CA VAL A 76 -2.17 -5.35 -12.01
C VAL A 76 -3.35 -6.04 -11.34
N TYR A 77 -3.12 -7.03 -10.48
CA TYR A 77 -4.20 -7.72 -9.78
C TYR A 77 -5.04 -6.77 -8.91
N HIS A 78 -4.41 -5.87 -8.18
CA HIS A 78 -5.11 -4.88 -7.35
C HIS A 78 -5.92 -3.90 -8.20
N ALA A 79 -5.34 -3.38 -9.29
CA ALA A 79 -6.05 -2.50 -10.22
C ALA A 79 -7.25 -3.21 -10.86
N PHE A 80 -7.10 -4.48 -11.25
CA PHE A 80 -8.21 -5.30 -11.75
C PHE A 80 -9.29 -5.51 -10.67
N TYR A 81 -8.92 -5.87 -9.44
CA TYR A 81 -9.88 -6.02 -8.34
C TYR A 81 -10.64 -4.71 -8.09
N MET A 82 -9.92 -3.59 -8.07
CA MET A 82 -10.49 -2.25 -7.91
C MET A 82 -11.46 -1.86 -9.04
N LEU A 83 -11.13 -2.16 -10.30
CA LEU A 83 -11.92 -1.76 -11.46
C LEU A 83 -13.06 -2.72 -11.81
N PHE A 84 -12.98 -4.00 -11.46
CA PHE A 84 -13.97 -5.01 -11.84
C PHE A 84 -14.83 -5.48 -10.65
N SER A 85 -14.31 -5.48 -9.42
CA SER A 85 -15.12 -5.87 -8.25
C SER A 85 -16.09 -4.76 -7.84
N ARG A 86 -17.32 -5.16 -7.48
CA ARG A 86 -18.34 -4.24 -6.99
C ARG A 86 -17.94 -3.58 -5.66
N GLU A 87 -17.23 -4.34 -4.83
CA GLU A 87 -16.61 -3.85 -3.59
C GLU A 87 -15.49 -2.87 -3.92
N GLY A 88 -14.54 -3.28 -4.77
CA GLY A 88 -13.39 -2.45 -5.17
C GLY A 88 -13.79 -1.07 -5.72
N LYS A 89 -14.85 -0.99 -6.53
CA LYS A 89 -15.38 0.29 -7.03
C LYS A 89 -15.95 1.19 -5.93
N ARG A 90 -16.60 0.61 -4.92
CA ARG A 90 -17.15 1.36 -3.78
C ARG A 90 -16.02 1.93 -2.94
N GLU A 91 -15.04 1.10 -2.60
CA GLU A 91 -13.85 1.49 -1.85
C GLU A 91 -13.05 2.59 -2.59
N LEU A 92 -12.84 2.44 -3.90
CA LEU A 92 -12.18 3.46 -4.72
C LEU A 92 -12.90 4.81 -4.68
N LYS A 93 -14.24 4.79 -4.79
CA LYS A 93 -15.05 6.00 -4.77
C LYS A 93 -15.02 6.69 -3.41
N GLU A 94 -14.91 5.93 -2.33
CA GLU A 94 -14.81 6.46 -0.97
C GLU A 94 -13.41 7.03 -0.66
N VAL A 95 -12.36 6.46 -1.25
CA VAL A 95 -10.97 6.95 -1.10
C VAL A 95 -10.68 8.13 -2.04
N TRP A 96 -11.44 8.28 -3.12
CA TRP A 96 -11.20 9.35 -4.08
C TRP A 96 -11.56 10.72 -3.50
N LEU A 97 -10.61 11.66 -3.61
CA LEU A 97 -10.80 13.05 -3.20
C LEU A 97 -11.98 13.65 -3.94
N THR A 98 -13.04 13.95 -3.19
CA THR A 98 -14.26 14.56 -3.70
C THR A 98 -14.25 16.05 -3.38
N ARG A 99 -14.92 16.87 -4.20
CA ARG A 99 -15.05 18.32 -3.93
C ARG A 99 -15.64 18.65 -2.55
N LYS A 100 -16.46 17.74 -2.01
CA LYS A 100 -16.99 17.82 -0.65
C LYS A 100 -15.89 17.85 0.41
N ASP A 101 -14.79 17.12 0.24
CA ASP A 101 -13.69 17.11 1.21
C ASP A 101 -13.02 18.49 1.29
N PHE A 102 -12.96 19.22 0.17
CA PHE A 102 -12.45 20.59 0.13
C PHE A 102 -13.43 21.58 0.78
N ASP A 103 -14.74 21.45 0.49
CA ASP A 103 -15.76 22.32 1.07
C ASP A 103 -15.82 22.15 2.59
N GLU A 104 -15.74 20.91 3.10
CA GLU A 104 -15.69 20.61 4.54
C GLU A 104 -14.40 21.13 5.19
N PHE A 105 -13.25 20.98 4.53
CA PHE A 105 -11.98 21.54 5.01
C PHE A 105 -12.03 23.08 5.13
N LEU A 106 -12.59 23.75 4.12
CA LEU A 106 -12.77 25.20 4.14
C LEU A 106 -13.78 25.63 5.20
N GLN A 107 -14.82 24.84 5.46
CA GLN A 107 -15.77 25.07 6.56
C GLN A 107 -15.11 24.92 7.94
N ALA A 108 -14.21 23.95 8.10
CA ALA A 108 -13.50 23.72 9.36
C ALA A 108 -12.43 24.78 9.67
N MET A 109 -11.89 25.45 8.64
CA MET A 109 -10.96 26.57 8.80
C MET A 109 -11.64 27.94 8.99
N ARG A 110 -12.96 28.03 8.83
CA ARG A 110 -13.73 29.26 9.02
C ARG A 110 -14.26 29.37 10.43
#